data_AF-A0A959Z0Z5-F1
#
_entry.id   AF-A0A959Z0Z5-F1
#
_cell.length_a   1.000
_cell.length_b   1.000
_cell.length_c   1.000
_cell.angle_alpha   90.00
_cell.angle_beta   90.00
_cell.angle_gamma   90.00
#
_symmetry.space_group_name_H-M   'P 1'
#
loop_
_entity.id
_entity.type
_entity.pdbx_description
1 polymer ?
#
loop_
_entity_poly.entity_id
_entity_poly.type
_entity_poly.pdbx_seq_one_letter_code
_entity_poly.pdbx_strand_id
1 'polypeptide(L)' 'MRKLRKAFNIARGEDPEASLSLLGQALRRLDPGFDPRSFGHDSLSSLVEALPDRMVMRREERGNTVLVKFK' A
#
# COMPACT_ATOMS: atom_id res chain seq x y z
N MET A 1 -10.80 7.29 1.84
CA MET A 1 -10.11 5.99 2.05
C MET A 1 -9.67 5.78 3.50
N ARG A 2 -10.60 5.43 4.41
CA ARG A 2 -10.25 5.12 5.81
C ARG A 2 -9.58 3.73 5.95
N LYS A 3 -9.88 2.79 5.04
CA LYS A 3 -9.34 1.43 5.00
C LYS A 3 -7.85 1.38 4.64
N LEU A 4 -7.41 2.16 3.65
CA LEU A 4 -6.00 2.20 3.21
C LEU A 4 -5.04 2.64 4.33
N ARG A 5 -5.39 3.67 5.09
CA ARG A 5 -4.57 4.12 6.22
C ARG A 5 -4.53 3.10 7.35
N LYS A 6 -5.64 2.42 7.63
CA LYS A 6 -5.69 1.35 8.64
C LYS A 6 -4.84 0.16 8.21
N ALA A 7 -4.93 -0.26 6.95
CA ALA A 7 -4.10 -1.33 6.39
C ALA A 7 -2.62 -0.98 6.46
N PHE A 8 -2.27 0.27 6.17
CA PHE A 8 -0.89 0.75 6.28
C PHE A 8 -0.36 0.70 7.71
N ASN A 9 -1.16 1.10 8.71
CA ASN A 9 -0.75 1.00 10.12
C ASN A 9 -0.48 -0.44 10.54
N ILE A 10 -1.28 -1.39 10.06
CA ILE A 10 -1.04 -2.82 10.31
C ILE A 10 0.22 -3.31 9.59
N ALA A 11 0.41 -2.87 8.34
CA ALA A 11 1.51 -3.33 7.50
C ALA A 11 2.88 -2.80 7.94
N ARG A 12 2.95 -1.58 8.48
CA ARG A 12 4.22 -0.98 8.94
C ARG A 12 4.66 -1.51 10.31
N GLY A 13 3.72 -1.96 11.15
CA GLY A 13 4.01 -2.21 12.56
C GLY A 13 4.57 -0.96 13.24
N GLU A 14 5.82 -1.02 13.67
CA GLU A 14 6.54 0.08 14.33
C GLU A 14 7.40 0.90 13.36
N ASP A 15 7.61 0.42 12.12
CA ASP A 15 8.46 1.08 11.14
C ASP A 15 7.78 2.31 10.51
N PRO A 16 8.53 3.30 10.00
CA PRO A 16 7.95 4.47 9.34
C PRO A 16 7.34 4.16 7.96
N GLU A 17 7.76 3.05 7.35
CA GLU A 17 7.37 2.60 6.02
C GLU A 17 6.84 1.16 6.09
N ALA A 18 6.06 0.76 5.10
CA ALA A 18 5.62 -0.63 4.96
C ALA A 18 5.98 -1.12 3.56
N SER A 19 6.19 -2.43 3.38
CA SER A 19 6.24 -2.98 2.03
C SER A 19 4.85 -2.96 1.38
N LEU A 20 4.81 -2.72 0.07
CA LEU A 20 3.60 -2.77 -0.74
C LEU A 20 2.91 -4.14 -0.62
N SER A 21 3.69 -5.21 -0.54
CA SER A 21 3.21 -6.58 -0.33
C SER A 21 2.51 -6.76 1.02
N LEU A 22 3.04 -6.19 2.10
CA LEU A 22 2.40 -6.21 3.41
C LEU A 22 1.15 -5.33 3.43
N LEU A 23 1.17 -4.17 2.77
CA LEU A 23 0.00 -3.32 2.61
C LEU A 23 -1.15 -4.07 1.91
N GLY A 24 -0.86 -4.78 0.82
CA GLY A 24 -1.85 -5.60 0.11
C GLY A 24 -2.44 -6.72 0.96
N GLN A 25 -1.60 -7.41 1.72
CA GLN A 25 -2.06 -8.43 2.67
C GLN A 25 -2.95 -7.85 3.76
N ALA A 26 -2.57 -6.70 4.35
CA ALA A 26 -3.36 -6.02 5.36
C ALA A 26 -4.69 -5.50 4.80
N LEU A 27 -4.70 -4.99 3.56
CA LEU A 27 -5.92 -4.58 2.86
C LEU A 27 -6.87 -5.75 2.68
N ARG A 28 -6.39 -6.89 2.18
CA ARG A 28 -7.22 -8.08 1.96
C ARG A 28 -7.75 -8.69 3.27
N ARG A 29 -6.99 -8.59 4.36
CA ARG A 29 -7.45 -8.99 5.70
C ARG A 29 -8.56 -8.07 6.24
N LEU A 30 -8.43 -6.76 6.03
CA LEU A 30 -9.43 -5.79 6.49
C LEU A 30 -10.67 -5.76 5.60
N ASP A 31 -10.51 -6.07 4.32
CA ASP A 31 -11.53 -6.01 3.29
C ASP A 31 -11.28 -7.12 2.27
N PRO A 32 -11.85 -8.32 2.46
CA PRO A 32 -11.66 -9.45 1.56
C PRO A 32 -12.12 -9.17 0.11
N GLY A 33 -13.02 -8.20 -0.08
CA GLY A 33 -13.49 -7.74 -1.39
C GLY A 33 -12.63 -6.63 -2.00
N PHE A 34 -11.52 -6.24 -1.36
CA PHE A 34 -10.63 -5.22 -1.91
C PHE A 34 -9.97 -5.73 -3.21
N ASP A 35 -10.24 -5.02 -4.31
CA ASP A 35 -9.58 -5.20 -5.60
C ASP A 35 -9.18 -3.83 -6.16
N PRO A 36 -7.88 -3.57 -6.45
CA PRO A 36 -7.42 -2.36 -7.12
C PRO A 36 -8.17 -2.04 -8.43
N ARG A 37 -8.66 -3.07 -9.13
CA ARG A 37 -9.42 -2.91 -10.38
C ARG A 37 -10.76 -2.22 -10.18
N SER A 38 -11.34 -2.35 -8.99
CA SER A 38 -12.56 -1.60 -8.62
C SER A 38 -12.32 -0.08 -8.56
N PHE A 39 -11.06 0.34 -8.57
CA PHE A 39 -10.62 1.74 -8.62
C PHE A 39 -9.99 2.13 -9.96
N GLY A 40 -10.08 1.27 -10.99
CA GLY A 40 -9.50 1.53 -12.31
C GLY A 40 -7.99 1.28 -12.42
N HIS A 41 -7.40 0.52 -11.49
CA HIS A 41 -5.98 0.21 -11.49
C HIS A 41 -5.73 -1.30 -11.65
N ASP A 42 -4.81 -1.66 -12.54
CA ASP A 42 -4.46 -3.07 -12.81
C ASP A 42 -3.68 -3.73 -11.67
N SER A 43 -3.17 -2.94 -10.74
CA SER A 43 -2.35 -3.40 -9.62
C SER A 43 -2.43 -2.45 -8.43
N LEU A 44 -2.06 -2.97 -7.25
CA LEU A 44 -1.95 -2.15 -6.04
C LEU A 44 -0.84 -1.10 -6.17
N SER A 45 0.24 -1.40 -6.89
CA SER A 45 1.31 -0.41 -7.15
C SER A 45 0.75 0.78 -7.91
N SER A 46 0.05 0.54 -9.03
CA SER A 46 -0.54 1.61 -9.83
C SER A 46 -1.55 2.45 -9.02
N LEU A 47 -2.37 1.81 -8.17
CA LEU A 47 -3.29 2.51 -7.29
C LEU A 47 -2.56 3.43 -6.30
N VAL A 48 -1.46 2.97 -5.69
CA VAL A 48 -0.70 3.78 -4.73
C VAL A 48 0.05 4.91 -5.43
N GLU A 49 0.59 4.67 -6.62
CA GLU A 49 1.24 5.70 -7.47
C GLU A 49 0.26 6.82 -7.85
N ALA A 50 -1.02 6.50 -8.05
CA ALA A 50 -2.07 7.47 -8.32
C ALA A 50 -2.52 8.27 -7.09
N LEU A 51 -1.91 8.06 -5.92
CA LEU A 51 -2.20 8.78 -4.68
C LEU A 51 -1.00 9.59 -4.17
N PRO A 52 -0.35 10.42 -5.00
CA PRO A 52 0.86 11.14 -4.61
C PRO A 52 0.61 12.13 -3.47
N ASP A 53 -0.60 12.64 -3.31
CA ASP A 53 -0.95 13.56 -2.21
C ASP A 53 -1.02 12.87 -0.85
N ARG A 54 -1.14 11.54 -0.83
CA ARG A 54 -1.34 10.75 0.39
C ARG A 54 -0.17 9.83 0.69
N MET A 55 0.50 9.33 -0.34
CA MET A 55 1.50 8.28 -0.21
C MET A 55 2.73 8.57 -1.07
N VAL A 56 3.86 8.07 -0.60
CA VAL A 56 5.12 8.03 -1.34
C VAL A 56 5.47 6.57 -1.54
N MET A 57 5.89 6.23 -2.76
CA MET A 57 6.37 4.90 -3.10
C MET A 57 7.87 4.99 -3.42
N ARG A 58 8.65 4.06 -2.87
CA ARG A 58 10.08 3.93 -3.13
C ARG A 58 10.44 2.47 -3.36
N ARG A 59 11.25 2.19 -4.38
CA ARG A 59 11.87 0.87 -4.55
C ARG A 59 13.19 0.80 -3.78
N GLU A 60 13.44 -0.29 -3.07
CA GLU A 60 14.75 -0.51 -2.45
C GLU A 60 15.82 -0.80 -3.53
N GLU A 61 17.03 -0.25 -3.36
CA GLU A 61 18.12 -0.42 -4.34
C GLU A 61 18.72 -1.84 -4.33
N ARG A 62 18.64 -2.53 -3.19
CA ARG A 62 19.24 -3.87 -2.99
C ARG A 62 18.23 -5.01 -3.06
N GLY A 63 17.00 -4.75 -3.54
CA GLY A 63 15.96 -5.77 -3.62
C GLY A 63 14.81 -5.41 -4.55
N ASN A 64 13.87 -6.35 -4.71
CA ASN A 64 12.62 -6.14 -5.46
C ASN A 64 11.48 -5.65 -4.55
N THR A 65 11.79 -5.20 -3.35
CA THR A 65 10.81 -4.67 -2.40
C THR A 65 10.44 -3.24 -2.79
N VAL A 66 9.14 -3.00 -2.86
CA VAL A 66 8.58 -1.66 -2.96
C VAL A 66 8.09 -1.27 -1.58
N LEU A 67 8.64 -0.18 -1.05
CA LEU A 67 8.22 0.45 0.18
C LEU A 67 7.23 1.56 -0.12
N VAL A 68 6.30 1.74 0.80
CA VAL A 68 5.30 2.80 0.76
C VAL A 68 5.25 3.50 2.10
N LYS A 69 4.99 4.80 2.06
CA LYS A 69 4.87 5.64 3.25
C LYS A 69 3.67 6.56 3.10
N PHE A 70 2.87 6.72 4.15
CA PHE A 70 1.88 7.80 4.21
C PHE A 70 2.55 9.14 4.51
N LYS A 71 2.12 10.19 3.83
CA LYS A 71 2.43 11.57 4.19
C LYS A 71 1.71 11.97 5.49
#